data_AF-A0A1W5PZ17-F1
#
_entry.id   AF-A0A1W5PZ17-F1
#
_cell.length_a   1.000
_cell.length_b   1.000
_cell.length_c   1.000
_cell.angle_alpha   90.00
_cell.angle_beta   90.00
_cell.angle_gamma   90.00
#
_symmetry.space_group_name_H-M   'P 1'
#
loop_
_entity.id
_entity.type
_entity.pdbx_description
1 polymer ?
#
loop_
_entity_poly.entity_id
_entity_poly.type
_entity_poly.pdbx_seq_one_letter_code
_entity_poly.pdbx_strand_id
1 'polypeptide(L)'
;MYLLMLALGLVVGYMFLFVRSLNGPGGYKSFECGMSRLMVKGSYFSLRFFMLCLLFLLMDLELVLLVYSPILVSVKVECMVVFSLILWVFVLGTIWEWWIGSIDWSL
;
A
#
# COMPACT_ATOMS: atom_id res chain seq x y z
N MET A 1 28.06 29.60 -30.56
CA MET A 1 26.90 28.99 -29.87
C MET A 1 26.98 27.46 -29.85
N TYR A 2 27.09 26.78 -31.00
CA TYR A 2 27.20 25.31 -31.06
C TYR A 2 28.42 24.73 -30.33
N LEU A 3 29.59 25.37 -30.42
CA LEU A 3 30.79 24.94 -29.67
C LEU A 3 30.63 25.05 -28.15
N LEU A 4 29.90 26.06 -27.67
CA LEU A 4 29.58 26.20 -26.24
C LEU A 4 28.64 25.10 -25.76
N MET A 5 27.63 24.75 -26.58
CA MET A 5 26.72 23.66 -26.28
C MET A 5 27.44 22.30 -26.23
N LEU A 6 28.39 22.06 -27.15
CA LEU A 6 29.21 20.84 -27.15
C LEU A 6 30.14 20.76 -25.93
N ALA A 7 30.81 21.87 -25.58
CA ALA A 7 31.68 21.91 -24.41
C ALA A 7 30.89 21.64 -23.11
N LEU A 8 29.72 22.26 -22.95
CA LEU A 8 28.84 22.03 -21.80
C LEU A 8 28.39 20.56 -21.72
N GLY A 9 28.00 19.95 -22.85
CA GLY A 9 27.60 18.54 -22.88
C GLY A 9 28.71 17.59 -22.45
N LEU A 10 29.96 17.84 -22.87
CA LEU A 10 31.12 17.04 -22.47
C LEU A 10 31.44 17.19 -20.98
N VAL A 11 31.36 18.40 -20.43
CA VAL A 11 31.58 18.67 -19.00
C VAL A 11 30.53 17.94 -18.14
N VAL A 12 29.26 18.02 -18.52
CA VAL A 12 28.17 17.33 -17.81
C VAL A 12 28.33 15.81 -17.91
N GLY A 13 28.67 15.28 -19.09
CA GLY A 13 28.94 13.86 -19.28
C GLY A 13 30.10 13.36 -18.41
N TYR A 14 31.20 14.11 -18.34
CA TYR A 14 32.34 13.79 -17.49
C TYR A 14 31.98 13.79 -16.00
N MET A 15 31.25 14.82 -15.54
CA MET A 15 30.76 14.91 -14.16
C MET A 15 29.91 13.68 -13.78
N PHE A 16 29.03 13.24 -14.67
CA PHE A 16 28.18 12.07 -14.42
C PHE A 16 29.01 10.77 -14.29
N LEU A 17 29.99 10.57 -15.18
CA LEU A 17 30.90 9.43 -15.10
C LEU A 17 31.78 9.46 -13.84
N PHE A 18 32.23 10.65 -13.44
CA PHE A 18 33.01 10.85 -12.22
C PHE A 18 32.20 10.49 -10.97
N VAL A 19 30.97 10.98 -10.85
CA VAL A 19 30.06 10.62 -9.73
C VAL A 19 29.79 9.11 -9.69
N ARG A 20 29.59 8.48 -10.85
CA ARG A 20 29.45 7.02 -10.93
C ARG A 20 30.70 6.28 -10.47
N SER A 21 31.89 6.80 -10.80
CA SER A 21 33.16 6.21 -10.36
C SER A 21 33.36 6.30 -8.85
N LEU A 22 32.90 7.40 -8.22
CA LEU A 22 32.98 7.56 -6.76
C LEU A 22 32.10 6.58 -6.01
N ASN A 23 30.91 6.28 -6.52
CA ASN A 23 29.93 5.44 -5.82
C ASN A 23 30.25 3.94 -5.89
N GLY A 24 31.18 3.51 -6.77
CA GLY A 24 31.57 2.11 -6.93
C GLY A 24 30.40 1.14 -7.24
N PRO A 25 30.66 -0.15 -7.46
CA PRO A 25 29.62 -1.15 -7.72
C PRO A 25 28.73 -1.46 -6.50
N GLY A 26 28.99 -0.85 -5.34
CA GLY A 26 28.29 -1.10 -4.08
C GLY A 26 27.51 0.08 -3.50
N GLY A 27 27.71 1.31 -3.98
CA GLY A 27 27.15 2.53 -3.36
C GLY A 27 25.63 2.65 -3.40
N TYR A 28 24.95 1.80 -4.17
CA TYR A 28 23.49 1.77 -4.29
C TYR A 28 22.86 0.49 -3.70
N LYS A 29 23.62 -0.33 -2.98
CA LYS A 29 23.08 -1.54 -2.36
C LYS A 29 22.38 -1.18 -1.05
N SER A 30 21.19 -1.75 -0.83
CA SER A 30 20.52 -1.69 0.46
C SER A 30 21.47 -2.13 1.57
N PHE A 31 21.42 -1.46 2.72
CA PHE A 31 22.29 -1.75 3.84
C PHE A 31 21.98 -3.16 4.41
N GLU A 32 22.87 -4.13 4.17
CA GLU A 32 22.72 -5.53 4.59
C GLU A 32 23.62 -5.90 5.78
N CYS A 33 23.91 -4.96 6.69
CA CYS A 33 24.69 -5.20 7.92
C CYS A 33 25.96 -6.07 7.73
N GLY A 34 26.63 -6.00 6.58
CA GLY A 34 27.85 -6.77 6.29
C GLY A 34 27.66 -8.27 6.02
N MET A 35 26.43 -8.79 5.94
CA MET A 35 26.19 -10.19 5.59
C MET A 35 25.90 -10.30 4.10
N SER A 36 26.81 -10.90 3.33
CA SER A 36 26.54 -11.34 1.96
C SER A 36 25.57 -12.52 2.01
N ARG A 37 24.29 -12.22 2.17
CA ARG A 37 23.29 -13.28 2.19
C ARG A 37 23.19 -13.88 0.79
N LEU A 38 23.40 -15.19 0.70
CA LEU A 38 22.79 -16.03 -0.32
C LEU A 38 21.26 -15.92 -0.18
N MET A 39 20.68 -14.77 -0.51
CA MET A 39 19.23 -14.61 -0.44
C MET A 39 18.65 -15.23 -1.69
N VAL A 40 17.93 -16.33 -1.50
CA VAL A 40 16.78 -16.64 -2.33
C VAL A 40 15.99 -15.35 -2.48
N LYS A 41 15.94 -14.82 -3.71
CA LYS A 41 15.19 -13.63 -4.09
C LYS A 41 13.71 -13.94 -3.96
N GLY A 42 13.21 -13.83 -2.74
CA GLY A 42 11.85 -14.21 -2.37
C GLY A 42 11.70 -13.91 -0.90
N SER A 43 11.53 -12.64 -0.56
CA SER A 43 11.06 -12.27 0.78
C SER A 43 9.75 -13.03 1.03
N TYR A 44 9.71 -13.81 2.11
CA TYR A 44 8.48 -14.44 2.55
C TYR A 44 7.45 -13.33 2.78
N PHE A 45 6.42 -13.32 1.94
CA PHE A 45 5.34 -12.35 2.04
C PHE A 45 4.50 -12.71 3.27
N SER A 46 4.30 -11.74 4.15
CA SER A 46 3.53 -11.90 5.36
C SER A 46 2.04 -11.92 5.02
N LEU A 47 1.44 -13.11 5.02
CA LEU A 47 0.00 -13.29 4.80
C LEU A 47 -0.87 -12.42 5.71
N ARG A 48 -0.40 -12.08 6.91
CA ARG A 48 -1.09 -11.17 7.84
C ARG A 48 -1.36 -9.79 7.22
N PHE A 49 -0.38 -9.19 6.54
CA PHE A 49 -0.55 -7.88 5.92
C PHE A 49 -1.49 -7.94 4.72
N PHE A 50 -1.51 -9.06 4.00
CA PHE A 50 -2.46 -9.28 2.92
C PHE A 50 -3.90 -9.34 3.41
N MET A 51 -4.15 -10.08 4.50
CA MET A 51 -5.47 -10.19 5.11
C MET A 51 -5.95 -8.83 5.62
N LEU A 52 -5.06 -8.03 6.22
CA LEU A 52 -5.37 -6.65 6.63
C LEU A 52 -5.76 -5.76 5.44
N CYS A 53 -5.02 -5.82 4.33
CA CYS A 53 -5.38 -5.06 3.12
C CYS A 53 -6.73 -5.49 2.53
N LEU A 54 -7.02 -6.80 2.53
CA LEU A 54 -8.27 -7.34 2.02
C LEU A 54 -9.45 -6.93 2.91
N LEU A 55 -9.28 -7.03 4.23
CA LEU A 55 -10.26 -6.59 5.23
C LEU A 55 -10.54 -5.10 5.11
N PHE A 56 -9.49 -4.27 5.00
CA PHE A 56 -9.63 -2.83 4.80
C PHE A 56 -10.45 -2.52 3.54
N LEU A 57 -10.16 -3.20 2.42
CA LEU A 57 -10.89 -3.02 1.17
C LEU A 57 -12.37 -3.42 1.26
N LEU A 58 -12.68 -4.49 2.00
CA LEU A 58 -14.05 -4.96 2.20
C LEU A 58 -14.83 -4.01 3.11
N MET A 59 -14.24 -3.57 4.22
CA MET A 59 -14.84 -2.59 5.14
C MET A 59 -15.08 -1.23 4.45
N ASP A 60 -14.15 -0.76 3.62
CA ASP A 60 -14.33 0.48 2.85
C ASP A 60 -15.51 0.38 1.87
N LEU A 61 -15.73 -0.79 1.25
CA LEU A 61 -16.88 -1.02 0.37
C LEU A 61 -18.21 -1.00 1.15
N GLU A 62 -18.25 -1.61 2.33
CA GLU A 62 -19.43 -1.59 3.20
C GLU A 62 -19.74 -0.18 3.72
N LEU A 63 -18.72 0.61 4.04
CA LEU A 63 -18.90 2.02 4.42
C LEU A 63 -19.48 2.86 3.28
N VAL A 64 -19.03 2.64 2.04
CA VAL A 64 -19.61 3.30 0.86
C VAL A 64 -21.10 2.96 0.76
N LEU A 65 -21.49 1.68 0.90
CA LEU A 65 -22.90 1.27 0.87
C LEU A 65 -23.72 1.94 2.00
N LEU A 66 -23.14 2.03 3.19
CA LEU A 66 -23.77 2.65 4.36
C LEU A 66 -24.00 4.15 4.15
N VAL A 67 -23.04 4.88 3.57
CA VAL A 67 -23.17 6.33 3.31
C VAL A 67 -24.13 6.62 2.16
N TYR A 68 -24.09 5.86 1.07
CA TYR A 68 -24.93 6.13 -0.10
C TYR A 68 -26.38 5.66 0.06
N SER A 69 -26.64 4.64 0.87
CA SER A 69 -28.01 4.12 1.08
C SER A 69 -29.03 5.13 1.65
N PRO A 70 -28.75 5.98 2.66
CA PRO A 70 -29.71 6.98 3.12
C PRO A 70 -29.87 8.15 2.14
N ILE A 71 -28.86 8.43 1.31
CA ILE A 71 -28.88 9.55 0.35
C ILE A 71 -29.77 9.23 -0.85
N LEU A 72 -29.77 7.98 -1.30
CA LEU A 72 -30.48 7.55 -2.52
C LEU A 72 -31.96 7.28 -2.28
N VAL A 73 -32.41 7.25 -1.03
CA VAL A 73 -33.70 6.66 -0.70
C VAL A 73 -34.62 7.64 0.03
N SER A 74 -35.87 7.72 -0.43
CA SER A 74 -36.91 8.49 0.24
C SER A 74 -37.22 7.93 1.62
N VAL A 75 -37.71 8.76 2.54
CA VAL A 75 -38.10 8.37 3.91
C VAL A 75 -39.34 7.46 3.89
N LYS A 76 -39.15 6.20 3.50
CA LYS A 76 -40.14 5.12 3.54
C LYS A 76 -39.67 4.05 4.51
N VAL A 77 -40.64 3.36 5.13
CA VAL A 77 -40.36 2.32 6.13
C VAL A 77 -39.53 1.18 5.55
N GLU A 78 -39.83 0.74 4.32
CA GLU A 78 -39.08 -0.33 3.64
C GLU A 78 -37.59 0.00 3.51
N CYS A 79 -37.28 1.26 3.27
CA CYS A 79 -35.93 1.76 3.07
C CYS A 79 -35.12 1.82 4.38
N MET A 80 -35.80 2.13 5.48
CA MET A 80 -35.22 2.04 6.82
C MET A 80 -34.88 0.59 7.17
N VAL A 81 -35.71 -0.38 6.75
CA VAL A 81 -35.42 -1.81 6.96
C VAL A 81 -34.15 -2.22 6.20
N VAL A 82 -34.01 -1.84 4.93
CA VAL A 82 -32.79 -2.13 4.15
C VAL A 82 -31.55 -1.50 4.78
N PHE A 83 -31.62 -0.23 5.18
CA PHE A 83 -30.52 0.44 5.87
C PHE A 83 -30.13 -0.26 7.17
N SER A 84 -31.13 -0.66 7.97
CA SER A 84 -30.89 -1.38 9.22
C SER A 84 -30.23 -2.74 8.99
N LEU A 85 -30.59 -3.45 7.91
CA LEU A 85 -29.97 -4.73 7.55
C LEU A 85 -28.50 -4.54 7.16
N ILE A 86 -28.18 -3.52 6.36
CA ILE A 86 -26.80 -3.21 5.97
C ILE A 86 -25.96 -2.89 7.22
N LEU A 87 -26.50 -2.06 8.12
CA LEU A 87 -25.84 -1.77 9.40
C LEU A 87 -25.60 -3.03 10.25
N TRP A 88 -26.60 -3.91 10.33
CA TRP A 88 -26.46 -5.17 11.07
C TRP A 88 -25.37 -6.07 10.49
N VAL A 89 -25.29 -6.19 9.16
CA VAL A 89 -24.23 -6.95 8.50
C VAL A 89 -22.86 -6.37 8.80
N PHE A 90 -22.69 -5.04 8.71
CA PHE A 90 -21.44 -4.35 9.04
C PHE A 90 -20.99 -4.62 10.48
N VAL A 91 -21.90 -4.51 11.46
CA VAL A 91 -21.57 -4.75 12.88
C VAL A 91 -21.25 -6.23 13.14
N LEU A 92 -22.00 -7.15 12.56
CA LEU A 92 -21.75 -8.58 12.74
C LEU A 92 -20.44 -9.02 12.06
N GLY A 93 -20.16 -8.50 10.87
CA GLY A 93 -18.91 -8.74 10.15
C GLY A 93 -17.69 -8.29 10.94
N THR A 94 -17.72 -7.04 11.44
CA THR A 94 -16.63 -6.49 12.28
C THR A 94 -16.43 -7.25 13.59
N ILE A 95 -17.51 -7.67 14.26
CA ILE A 95 -17.40 -8.53 15.45
C ILE A 95 -16.75 -9.88 15.09
N TRP A 96 -17.16 -10.51 13.98
CA TRP A 96 -16.61 -11.79 13.57
C TRP A 96 -15.11 -11.71 13.22
N GLU A 97 -14.70 -10.66 12.52
CA GLU A 97 -13.30 -10.38 12.18
C GLU A 97 -12.44 -10.05 13.41
N TRP A 98 -13.03 -9.43 14.43
CA TRP A 98 -12.33 -9.21 15.70
C TRP A 98 -12.13 -10.54 16.42
N TRP A 99 -13.16 -11.40 16.47
CA TRP A 99 -13.06 -12.71 17.11
C TRP A 99 -12.03 -13.63 16.45
N ILE A 100 -11.84 -13.54 15.12
CA ILE A 100 -10.83 -14.35 14.43
C ILE A 100 -9.39 -13.83 14.66
N GLY A 101 -9.23 -12.64 15.26
CA GLY A 101 -7.92 -12.04 15.53
C GLY A 101 -7.25 -11.45 14.28
N SER A 102 -8.00 -11.20 13.20
CA SER A 102 -7.44 -10.61 11.96
C SER A 102 -6.95 -9.17 12.16
N ILE A 103 -7.47 -8.48 13.18
CA ILE A 103 -7.18 -7.07 13.49
C ILE A 103 -6.06 -6.94 14.54
N ASP A 104 -5.72 -8.03 15.24
CA ASP A 104 -4.71 -7.99 16.31
C ASP A 104 -3.31 -7.80 15.73
N TRP A 105 -2.68 -6.70 16.12
CA TRP A 105 -1.31 -6.36 15.75
C TRP A 105 -0.28 -7.05 16.67
N SER A 106 -0.66 -7.57 17.83
CA SER A 106 0.31 -8.09 18.79
C SER A 106 0.81 -9.49 18.44
N LEU A 107 2.07 -9.52 17.97
CA LEU A 107 3.07 -10.60 17.93
C LEU A 107 2.57 -12.05 18.14
#